data_AF-A0A4Q2QU06-F1
#
_entry.id   AF-A0A4Q2QU06-F1
#
_cell.length_a   1.000
_cell.length_b   1.000
_cell.length_c   1.000
_cell.angle_alpha   90.00
_cell.angle_beta   90.00
_cell.angle_gamma   90.00
#
_symmetry.space_group_name_H-M   'P 1'
#
loop_
_entity.id
_entity.type
_entity.pdbx_description
1 polymer ?
#
loop_
_entity_poly.entity_id
_entity_poly.type
_entity_poly.pdbx_seq_one_letter_code
_entity_poly.pdbx_strand_id
1 'polypeptide(L)'
;NTEGEYSSLGGRVNEGTEHEVVIQESVFTRRGVDRILRYAFELAQSRPRKTLTSATKSNGLAISMPYWDERVEAMAENYPEIRWDKQHIDILCARFVMQPERFDVVVASNLFGDILSDLGPACTDTIGIAPSANLNPERTFPSLFEPVH
;
A
#
# COMPACT_ATOMS: atom_id res chain seq x y z
N ASN A 1 5.58 -5.12 1.73
CA ASN A 1 5.03 -6.02 2.74
C ASN A 1 6.01 -6.33 3.89
N THR A 2 6.76 -5.36 4.45
CA THR A 2 7.69 -5.64 5.58
C THR A 2 7.85 -4.47 6.57
N GLU A 3 7.17 -3.35 6.36
CA GLU A 3 7.27 -2.14 7.18
C GLU A 3 5.95 -1.38 7.08
N GLY A 4 5.88 -0.14 7.54
CA GLY A 4 4.69 0.70 7.54
C GLY A 4 3.95 0.66 8.88
N GLU A 5 2.63 0.62 8.81
CA GLU A 5 1.72 0.68 9.95
C GLU A 5 1.71 -0.62 10.76
N TYR A 6 2.09 -1.75 10.16
CA TYR A 6 2.20 -3.04 10.83
C TYR A 6 3.55 -3.15 11.52
N SER A 7 3.55 -2.81 12.80
CA SER A 7 4.72 -2.72 13.67
C SER A 7 4.39 -3.20 15.07
N SER A 8 5.39 -3.76 15.74
CA SER A 8 5.34 -4.10 17.17
C SER A 8 6.11 -3.09 18.03
N LEU A 9 6.51 -1.97 17.46
CA LEU A 9 7.20 -0.89 18.16
C LEU A 9 6.19 0.01 18.87
N GLY A 10 6.46 0.28 20.15
CA GLY A 10 5.57 1.05 21.01
C GLY A 10 5.44 0.38 22.37
N GLY A 11 4.27 0.52 23.00
CA GLY A 11 4.00 -0.09 24.29
C GLY A 11 2.83 0.56 25.02
N ARG A 12 2.59 0.09 26.24
CA ARG A 12 1.58 0.61 27.16
C ARG A 12 2.25 1.20 28.39
N VAL A 13 1.74 2.32 28.88
CA VAL A 13 2.21 3.01 30.08
C VAL A 13 1.03 3.13 31.05
N ASN A 14 1.28 2.91 32.34
CA ASN A 14 0.26 2.91 33.41
C ASN A 14 -0.89 1.93 33.16
N GLU A 15 -0.54 0.70 32.77
CA GLU A 15 -1.53 -0.31 32.39
C GLU A 15 -2.56 -0.58 33.50
N GLY A 16 -3.84 -0.63 33.11
CA GLY A 16 -4.94 -0.91 34.02
C GLY A 16 -5.40 0.26 34.89
N THR A 17 -4.96 1.49 34.59
CA THR A 17 -5.37 2.72 35.30
C THR A 17 -6.12 3.68 34.38
N GLU A 18 -6.77 4.71 34.94
CA GLU A 18 -7.40 5.80 34.16
C GLU A 18 -6.38 6.62 33.35
N HIS A 19 -5.09 6.57 33.73
CA HIS A 19 -4.00 7.28 33.06
C HIS A 19 -3.25 6.41 32.04
N GLU A 20 -3.88 5.33 31.57
CA GLU A 20 -3.29 4.42 30.61
C GLU A 20 -3.03 5.13 29.26
N VAL A 21 -1.83 4.92 28.71
CA VAL A 21 -1.42 5.42 27.40
C VAL A 21 -0.90 4.27 26.56
N VAL A 22 -1.29 4.23 25.29
CA VAL A 22 -0.77 3.28 24.30
C VAL A 22 -0.05 4.04 23.20
N ILE A 23 1.17 3.63 22.91
CA ILE A 23 2.00 4.16 21.83
C ILE A 23 2.18 3.05 20.80
N GLN A 24 2.02 3.39 19.53
CA GLN A 24 2.24 2.50 18.39
C GLN A 24 2.98 3.30 17.32
N GLU A 25 4.08 2.76 16.82
CA GLU A 25 4.96 3.45 15.87
C GLU A 25 4.89 2.79 14.49
N SER A 26 4.57 3.60 13.48
CA SER A 26 4.68 3.19 12.08
C SER A 26 6.04 3.61 11.51
N VAL A 27 6.71 2.69 10.81
CA VAL A 27 8.07 2.91 10.31
C VAL A 27 8.10 2.81 8.79
N PHE A 28 8.53 3.88 8.14
CA PHE A 28 8.74 3.92 6.69
C PHE A 28 10.19 4.25 6.41
N THR A 29 10.84 3.44 5.59
CA THR A 29 12.24 3.64 5.21
C THR A 29 12.33 4.01 3.74
N ARG A 30 13.29 4.86 3.36
CA ARG A 30 13.54 5.16 1.94
C ARG A 30 13.70 3.87 1.12
N ARG A 31 14.49 2.93 1.62
CA ARG A 31 14.76 1.65 0.93
C ARG A 31 13.48 0.84 0.74
N GLY A 32 12.64 0.75 1.77
CA GLY A 32 11.41 -0.03 1.76
C GLY A 32 10.33 0.57 0.87
N VAL A 33 10.16 1.90 0.94
CA VAL A 33 9.24 2.65 0.08
C VAL A 33 9.70 2.62 -1.39
N ASP A 34 10.96 2.96 -1.67
CA ASP A 34 11.45 3.04 -3.05
C ASP A 34 11.39 1.69 -3.79
N ARG A 35 11.63 0.57 -3.10
CA ARG A 35 11.59 -0.75 -3.77
C ARG A 35 10.16 -1.17 -4.15
N ILE A 36 9.15 -0.87 -3.33
CA ILE A 36 7.77 -1.24 -3.65
C ILE A 36 7.19 -0.32 -4.73
N LEU A 37 7.55 0.96 -4.68
CA LEU A 37 7.20 1.91 -5.74
C LEU A 37 7.83 1.49 -7.07
N ARG A 38 9.13 1.19 -7.10
CA ARG A 38 9.79 0.70 -8.31
C ARG A 38 9.08 -0.52 -8.88
N TYR A 39 8.79 -1.53 -8.05
CA TYR A 39 8.08 -2.73 -8.48
C TYR A 39 6.70 -2.40 -9.07
N ALA A 40 5.95 -1.48 -8.45
CA ALA A 40 4.64 -1.09 -8.94
C ALA A 40 4.71 -0.35 -10.28
N PHE A 41 5.68 0.54 -10.47
CA PHE A 41 5.90 1.24 -11.74
C PHE A 41 6.36 0.27 -12.85
N GLU A 42 7.28 -0.66 -12.55
CA GLU A 42 7.69 -1.72 -13.48
C GLU A 42 6.52 -2.64 -13.87
N LEU A 43 5.66 -2.98 -12.91
CA LEU A 43 4.45 -3.74 -13.17
C LEU A 43 3.49 -2.95 -14.07
N ALA A 44 3.22 -1.68 -13.76
CA ALA A 44 2.38 -0.81 -14.59
C ALA A 44 2.94 -0.69 -16.01
N GLN A 45 4.28 -0.65 -16.16
CA GLN A 45 4.96 -0.57 -17.45
C GLN A 45 4.73 -1.79 -18.33
N SER A 46 4.66 -2.97 -17.72
CA SER A 46 4.35 -4.24 -18.40
C SER A 46 2.89 -4.38 -18.80
N ARG A 47 1.98 -3.59 -18.21
CA ARG A 47 0.54 -3.69 -18.44
C ARG A 47 0.07 -2.78 -19.58
N PRO A 48 -0.95 -3.17 -20.37
CA PRO A 48 -1.39 -2.40 -21.52
C PRO A 48 -1.90 -0.99 -21.19
N ARG A 49 -2.53 -0.80 -20.03
CA ARG A 49 -3.12 0.50 -19.65
C ARG A 49 -2.07 1.51 -19.19
N LYS A 50 -0.89 1.06 -18.72
CA LYS A 50 0.21 1.93 -18.24
C LYS A 50 -0.26 2.97 -17.22
N THR A 51 -1.13 2.57 -16.28
CA THR A 51 -1.64 3.46 -15.23
C THR A 51 -1.35 2.95 -13.83
N LEU A 52 -0.97 3.87 -12.94
CA LEU A 52 -0.69 3.57 -11.53
C LEU A 52 -1.43 4.54 -10.60
N THR A 53 -2.13 4.02 -9.60
CA THR A 53 -2.75 4.82 -8.53
C THR A 53 -2.02 4.56 -7.21
N SER A 54 -1.55 5.62 -6.55
CA SER A 54 -0.93 5.57 -5.22
C SER A 54 -1.97 5.83 -4.13
N ALA A 55 -2.13 4.89 -3.21
CA ALA A 55 -2.95 5.06 -2.01
C ALA A 55 -2.19 5.87 -0.96
N THR A 56 -2.81 6.93 -0.45
CA THR A 56 -2.19 7.84 0.54
C THR A 56 -3.20 8.28 1.60
N LYS A 57 -2.74 8.95 2.65
CA LYS A 57 -3.60 9.72 3.57
C LYS A 57 -2.86 10.95 4.10
N SER A 58 -2.19 11.66 3.20
CA SER A 58 -1.27 12.77 3.52
C SER A 58 -1.90 13.99 4.21
N ASN A 59 -3.23 14.07 4.27
CA ASN A 59 -3.92 15.09 5.08
C ASN A 59 -4.11 14.69 6.55
N GLY A 60 -4.16 13.40 6.87
CA GLY A 60 -4.35 12.89 8.23
C GLY A 60 -3.06 12.38 8.87
N LEU A 61 -2.24 11.65 8.11
CA LEU A 61 -0.93 11.16 8.54
C LEU A 61 0.15 12.16 8.12
N ALA A 62 0.30 13.23 8.89
CA ALA A 62 1.08 14.43 8.54
C ALA A 62 2.60 14.23 8.32
N ILE A 63 3.14 13.03 8.58
CA ILE A 63 4.58 12.75 8.44
C ILE A 63 4.80 11.64 7.41
N SER A 64 4.29 10.43 7.68
CA SER A 64 4.57 9.25 6.86
C SER A 64 3.99 9.35 5.44
N MET A 65 2.79 9.91 5.29
CA MET A 65 2.11 9.95 3.99
C MET A 65 2.55 11.09 3.08
N PRO A 66 2.85 12.32 3.56
CA PRO A 66 3.56 13.30 2.75
C PRO A 66 4.91 12.77 2.26
N TYR A 67 5.67 12.09 3.13
CA TYR A 67 6.91 11.44 2.72
C TYR A 67 6.68 10.37 1.64
N TRP A 68 5.66 9.52 1.79
CA TRP A 68 5.27 8.56 0.76
C TRP A 68 4.97 9.25 -0.58
N ASP A 69 4.17 10.33 -0.56
CA ASP A 69 3.81 11.11 -1.76
C ASP A 69 5.06 11.68 -2.45
N GLU A 70 6.01 12.23 -1.68
CA GLU A 70 7.31 12.71 -2.19
C GLU A 70 8.11 11.59 -2.86
N ARG A 71 8.11 10.37 -2.29
CA ARG A 71 8.81 9.22 -2.88
C ARG A 71 8.13 8.73 -4.16
N VAL A 72 6.79 8.76 -4.24
CA VAL A 72 6.03 8.44 -5.45
C VAL A 72 6.39 9.40 -6.57
N GLU A 73 6.37 10.70 -6.30
CA GLU A 73 6.73 11.75 -7.28
C GLU A 73 8.15 11.56 -7.80
N ALA A 74 9.12 11.36 -6.90
CA ALA A 74 10.51 11.12 -7.29
C ALA A 74 10.70 9.81 -8.09
N MET A 75 9.93 8.76 -7.80
CA MET A 75 9.99 7.51 -8.57
C MET A 75 9.42 7.71 -9.98
N ALA A 76 8.31 8.43 -10.09
CA ALA A 76 7.57 8.64 -11.34
C ALA A 76 8.41 9.34 -12.43
N GLU A 77 9.38 10.18 -12.05
CA GLU A 77 10.32 10.81 -12.98
C GLU A 77 11.08 9.78 -13.86
N ASN A 78 11.25 8.55 -13.38
CA ASN A 78 11.93 7.48 -14.11
C ASN A 78 11.02 6.70 -15.08
N TYR A 79 9.71 6.99 -15.10
CA TYR A 79 8.68 6.26 -15.86
C TYR A 79 7.73 7.23 -16.59
N PRO A 80 8.22 8.08 -17.51
CA PRO A 80 7.44 9.15 -18.13
C PRO A 80 6.21 8.67 -18.95
N GLU A 81 6.19 7.41 -19.36
CA GLU A 81 5.09 6.79 -20.09
C GLU A 81 3.95 6.28 -19.19
N ILE A 82 4.15 6.25 -17.86
CA ILE A 82 3.14 5.83 -16.90
C ILE A 82 2.31 7.02 -16.48
N ARG A 83 1.01 6.98 -16.78
CA ARG A 83 0.07 7.94 -16.21
C ARG A 83 -0.22 7.53 -14.77
N TRP A 84 0.03 8.41 -13.83
CA TRP A 84 -0.21 8.11 -12.42
C TRP A 84 -1.03 9.18 -11.71
N ASP A 85 -1.72 8.77 -10.64
CA ASP A 85 -2.41 9.66 -9.70
C ASP A 85 -2.22 9.17 -8.26
N LYS A 86 -2.55 10.03 -7.28
CA LYS A 86 -2.61 9.66 -5.86
C LYS A 86 -4.00 9.95 -5.31
N GLN A 87 -4.52 9.04 -4.49
CA GLN A 87 -5.86 9.15 -3.91
C GLN A 87 -5.81 8.88 -2.42
N HIS A 88 -6.54 9.69 -1.64
CA HIS A 88 -6.70 9.40 -0.23
C HIS A 88 -7.45 8.07 -0.04
N ILE A 89 -7.04 7.28 0.95
CA ILE A 89 -7.52 5.90 1.13
C ILE A 89 -9.06 5.83 1.27
N ASP A 90 -9.69 6.84 1.88
CA ASP A 90 -11.14 6.95 2.01
C ASP A 90 -11.85 7.06 0.65
N ILE A 91 -11.47 8.04 -0.18
CA ILE A 91 -12.07 8.20 -1.51
C ILE A 91 -11.65 7.09 -2.47
N LEU A 92 -10.47 6.49 -2.28
CA LEU A 92 -10.01 5.34 -3.04
C LEU A 92 -10.91 4.12 -2.78
N CYS A 93 -11.20 3.81 -1.51
CA CYS A 93 -12.14 2.75 -1.16
C CYS A 93 -13.54 3.02 -1.76
N ALA A 94 -14.04 4.25 -1.68
CA ALA A 94 -15.32 4.60 -2.28
C ALA A 94 -15.32 4.40 -3.80
N ARG A 95 -14.21 4.70 -4.49
CA ARG A 95 -14.07 4.51 -5.93
C ARG A 95 -13.84 3.06 -6.33
N PHE A 96 -13.29 2.21 -5.47
CA PHE A 96 -13.29 0.75 -5.71
C PHE A 96 -14.73 0.23 -5.87
N VAL A 97 -15.67 0.76 -5.10
CA VAL A 97 -17.09 0.39 -5.20
C VAL A 97 -17.77 1.06 -6.39
N MET A 98 -17.58 2.38 -6.56
CA MET A 98 -18.36 3.17 -7.52
C MET A 98 -17.79 3.20 -8.94
N GLN A 99 -16.47 3.02 -9.09
CA GLN A 99 -15.72 3.23 -10.34
C GLN A 99 -14.53 2.25 -10.48
N PRO A 100 -14.71 0.92 -10.26
CA PRO A 100 -13.61 -0.05 -10.26
C PRO A 100 -12.84 -0.10 -11.59
N GLU A 101 -13.50 0.18 -12.71
CA GLU A 101 -12.93 0.16 -14.06
C GLU A 101 -11.79 1.17 -14.26
N ARG A 102 -11.63 2.13 -13.35
CA ARG A 102 -10.59 3.16 -13.42
C ARG A 102 -9.20 2.63 -13.07
N PHE A 103 -9.10 1.55 -12.31
CA PHE A 103 -7.84 1.09 -11.74
C PHE A 103 -7.14 0.02 -12.59
N ASP A 104 -5.80 0.01 -12.53
CA ASP A 104 -4.97 -1.01 -13.20
C ASP A 104 -3.89 -1.55 -12.24
N VAL A 105 -2.95 -0.69 -11.82
CA VAL A 105 -2.03 -0.97 -10.71
C VAL A 105 -2.34 -0.01 -9.58
N VAL A 106 -2.52 -0.56 -8.37
CA VAL A 106 -2.66 0.22 -7.14
C VAL A 106 -1.49 -0.12 -6.24
N VAL A 107 -0.73 0.90 -5.82
CA VAL A 107 0.36 0.76 -4.85
C VAL A 107 -0.04 1.39 -3.53
N ALA A 108 0.24 0.71 -2.43
CA ALA A 108 -0.22 1.11 -1.11
C ALA A 108 0.83 0.75 -0.04
N SER A 109 0.71 1.39 1.12
CA SER A 109 1.40 0.95 2.35
C SER A 109 0.85 -0.39 2.82
N ASN A 110 1.40 -0.92 3.92
CA ASN A 110 1.05 -2.26 4.40
C ASN A 110 -0.42 -2.35 4.79
N LEU A 111 -0.88 -1.45 5.68
CA LEU A 111 -2.28 -1.43 6.12
C LEU A 111 -3.25 -1.05 5.01
N PHE A 112 -2.90 -0.09 4.15
CA PHE A 112 -3.79 0.31 3.05
C PHE A 112 -3.90 -0.79 1.99
N GLY A 113 -2.81 -1.50 1.72
CA GLY A 113 -2.80 -2.66 0.83
C GLY A 113 -3.74 -3.75 1.34
N ASP A 114 -3.64 -4.09 2.62
CA ASP A 114 -4.46 -5.11 3.28
C ASP A 114 -5.97 -4.82 3.12
N ILE A 115 -6.40 -3.60 3.44
CA ILE A 115 -7.80 -3.19 3.29
C ILE A 115 -8.27 -3.27 1.83
N LEU A 116 -7.45 -2.78 0.90
CA LEU A 116 -7.82 -2.73 -0.53
C LEU A 116 -7.82 -4.12 -1.18
N SER A 117 -6.95 -5.04 -0.74
CA SER A 117 -6.91 -6.41 -1.24
C SER A 117 -8.08 -7.26 -0.80
N ASP A 118 -8.77 -6.90 0.28
CA ASP A 118 -10.06 -7.49 0.66
C ASP A 118 -11.24 -6.82 -0.05
N LEU A 119 -11.21 -5.47 -0.12
CA LEU A 119 -12.27 -4.69 -0.74
C LEU A 119 -12.41 -4.99 -2.24
N GLY A 120 -11.30 -5.09 -2.97
CA GLY A 120 -11.30 -5.36 -4.41
C GLY A 120 -12.07 -6.64 -4.76
N PRO A 121 -11.67 -7.81 -4.22
CA PRO A 121 -12.37 -9.08 -4.40
C PRO A 121 -13.84 -9.03 -3.98
N ALA A 122 -14.17 -8.37 -2.87
CA ALA A 122 -15.55 -8.20 -2.43
C ALA A 122 -16.39 -7.40 -3.44
N CYS A 123 -15.82 -6.39 -4.11
CA CYS A 123 -16.50 -5.70 -5.21
C CYS A 123 -16.66 -6.57 -6.46
N THR A 124 -15.82 -7.60 -6.63
CA THR A 124 -15.82 -8.49 -7.81
C THR A 124 -16.48 -9.86 -7.57
N ASP A 125 -17.13 -10.06 -6.42
CA ASP A 125 -17.98 -11.20 -5.99
C ASP A 125 -17.53 -11.75 -4.61
N THR A 126 -16.34 -12.36 -4.52
CA THR A 126 -15.89 -13.02 -3.29
C THR A 126 -14.37 -12.93 -3.07
N ILE A 127 -13.96 -12.83 -1.81
CA ILE A 127 -12.55 -12.96 -1.39
C ILE A 127 -12.00 -14.37 -1.63
N GLY A 128 -12.87 -15.39 -1.72
CA GLY A 128 -12.49 -16.79 -1.88
C GLY A 128 -11.69 -17.13 -3.14
N ILE A 129 -11.61 -16.21 -4.10
CA ILE A 129 -10.87 -16.39 -5.36
C ILE A 129 -9.60 -15.54 -5.45
N ALA A 130 -9.30 -14.72 -4.43
CA ALA A 130 -8.21 -13.77 -4.47
C ALA A 130 -6.86 -14.43 -4.10
N PRO A 131 -5.89 -14.49 -5.03
CA PRO A 131 -4.55 -14.99 -4.72
C PRO A 131 -3.63 -13.87 -4.20
N SER A 132 -2.61 -14.25 -3.43
CA SER A 132 -1.53 -13.36 -3.04
C SER A 132 -0.16 -13.97 -3.32
N ALA A 133 0.83 -13.11 -3.55
CA ALA A 133 2.21 -13.49 -3.78
C ALA A 133 3.16 -12.59 -2.99
N ASN A 134 3.76 -13.15 -1.94
CA ASN A 134 4.80 -12.55 -1.13
C ASN A 134 6.16 -12.78 -1.78
N LEU A 135 6.54 -11.87 -2.66
CA LEU A 135 7.73 -12.03 -3.49
C LEU A 135 8.99 -11.52 -2.79
N ASN A 136 10.08 -12.28 -2.92
CA ASN A 136 11.43 -11.76 -2.87
C ASN A 136 11.95 -11.63 -4.32
N PRO A 137 11.80 -10.46 -4.98
CA PRO A 137 12.13 -10.33 -6.41
C PRO A 137 13.57 -10.68 -6.75
N GLU A 138 14.51 -10.47 -5.82
CA GLU A 138 15.92 -10.82 -5.98
C GLU A 138 16.19 -12.33 -5.90
N ARG A 139 15.21 -13.13 -5.47
CA ARG A 139 15.28 -14.61 -5.34
C ARG A 139 16.40 -15.13 -4.44
N THR A 140 16.85 -14.30 -3.51
CA THR A 140 17.83 -14.67 -2.48
C THR A 140 17.19 -15.52 -1.38
N PHE A 141 15.87 -15.40 -1.20
CA PHE A 141 15.05 -16.24 -0.34
C PHE A 141 13.82 -16.74 -1.12
N PRO A 142 13.20 -17.85 -0.71
CA PRO A 142 11.98 -18.32 -1.36
C PRO A 142 10.85 -17.29 -1.20
N SER A 143 10.09 -17.09 -2.28
CA SER A 143 8.80 -16.39 -2.23
C SER A 143 7.73 -17.28 -1.61
N LEU A 144 6.69 -16.67 -1.03
CA LEU A 144 5.53 -17.36 -0.49
C LEU A 144 4.28 -17.02 -1.30
N PHE A 145 3.42 -18.01 -1.55
CA PHE A 145 2.17 -17.86 -2.28
C PHE A 145 1.04 -18.41 -1.42
N GLU A 146 0.02 -17.60 -1.18
CA GLU A 146 -1.08 -17.93 -0.29
C GLU A 146 -2.40 -17.31 -0.81
N PRO A 147 -3.56 -17.80 -0.39
CA PRO A 147 -4.81 -17.06 -0.57
C PRO A 147 -4.75 -15.72 0.16
N VAL A 148 -5.60 -14.76 -0.22
CA VAL A 148 -5.77 -13.54 0.58
C VAL A 148 -6.50 -13.85 1.91
N HIS A 149 -7.41 -14.83 1.91
CA HIS A 149 -8.24 -15.21 3.05
C HIS A 149 -7.58 -16.14 4.08
#